data_AF-A0A973UCM9-F1
#
_entry.id   AF-A0A973UCM9-F1
#
_cell.length_a   1.000
_cell.length_b   1.000
_cell.length_c   1.000
_cell.angle_alpha   90.00
_cell.angle_beta   90.00
_cell.angle_gamma   90.00
#
_symmetry.space_group_name_H-M   'P 1'
#
loop_
_entity.id
_entity.type
_entity.pdbx_description
1 polymer ?
#
loop_
_entity_poly.entity_id
_entity_poly.type
_entity_poly.pdbx_seq_one_letter_code
_entity_poly.pdbx_strand_id
1 'polypeptide(L)'
;EAYQAYADYDVMLDLVRELIQGSATAAFGSPIARQDGTEYDISGQWPVKTVYGAISEVLGEEIDPDTELLRLHRHCDRVGVPYTADDGHGDVVLEMYERLVEEKTQLPTFYKDFPTDVSPLTRQHRLDPRLAERWDLVAFGTELGTAYSELTDPVEQRRRLTAQSLLAAGGDPEAMELDEEFLDALEYAMPPTGGLGIGVDRLVMFLTGLTIRETLPFPLVRRR
;
A
#
# COMPACT_ATOMS: atom_id res chain seq x y z
N GLU A 1 1.77 -9.42 -10.14
CA GLU A 1 2.13 -8.03 -10.45
C GLU A 1 1.78 -7.70 -11.89
N ALA A 2 1.61 -6.41 -12.20
CA ALA A 2 1.45 -5.87 -13.56
C ALA A 2 2.20 -4.54 -13.66
N TYR A 3 2.76 -4.23 -14.84
CA TYR A 3 3.46 -2.98 -15.13
C TYR A 3 2.97 -2.43 -16.48
N GLN A 4 2.72 -1.13 -16.55
CA GLN A 4 2.30 -0.46 -17.77
C GLN A 4 3.16 0.78 -18.03
N ALA A 5 3.89 0.76 -19.14
CA ALA A 5 4.62 1.93 -19.62
C ALA A 5 3.63 3.06 -20.00
N TYR A 6 4.07 4.29 -19.77
CA TYR A 6 3.32 5.53 -19.93
C TYR A 6 2.06 5.63 -19.05
N ALA A 7 2.05 4.90 -17.93
CA ALA A 7 1.02 4.97 -16.90
C ALA A 7 1.60 5.52 -15.58
N ASP A 8 0.72 5.88 -14.67
CA ASP A 8 1.04 6.23 -13.28
C ASP A 8 0.11 5.47 -12.31
N TYR A 9 0.31 5.70 -11.02
CA TYR A 9 -0.52 5.10 -9.96
C TYR A 9 -2.03 5.34 -10.13
N ASP A 10 -2.48 6.48 -10.69
CA ASP A 10 -3.91 6.73 -10.92
C ASP A 10 -4.46 5.84 -12.05
N VAL A 11 -3.67 5.56 -13.09
CA VAL A 11 -4.05 4.55 -14.12
C VAL A 11 -4.12 3.14 -13.51
N MET A 12 -3.19 2.80 -12.62
CA MET A 12 -3.22 1.50 -11.92
C MET A 12 -4.47 1.36 -11.03
N LEU A 13 -4.96 2.45 -10.46
CA LEU A 13 -6.18 2.49 -9.64
C LEU A 13 -7.40 2.05 -10.47
N ASP A 14 -7.56 2.63 -11.67
CA ASP A 14 -8.64 2.24 -12.58
C ASP A 14 -8.49 0.78 -13.04
N LEU A 15 -7.26 0.36 -13.38
CA LEU A 15 -6.96 -1.00 -13.82
C LEU A 15 -7.35 -2.04 -12.75
N VAL A 16 -6.94 -1.85 -11.49
CA VAL A 16 -7.25 -2.83 -10.43
C VAL A 16 -8.74 -2.89 -10.12
N ARG A 17 -9.44 -1.75 -10.15
CA ARG A 17 -10.88 -1.69 -9.91
C ARG A 17 -11.64 -2.48 -10.97
N GLU A 18 -11.32 -2.25 -12.24
CA GLU A 18 -11.92 -2.97 -13.37
C GLU A 18 -11.60 -4.47 -13.31
N LEU A 19 -10.36 -4.83 -12.98
CA LEU A 19 -9.93 -6.23 -12.85
C LEU A 19 -10.73 -6.98 -11.77
N ILE A 20 -10.88 -6.37 -10.59
CA ILE A 20 -11.56 -6.99 -9.45
C ILE A 20 -13.07 -7.08 -9.71
N GLN A 21 -13.72 -5.99 -10.16
CA GLN A 21 -15.15 -5.99 -10.49
C GLN A 21 -15.46 -6.96 -11.64
N GLY A 22 -14.58 -7.02 -12.65
CA GLY A 22 -14.67 -7.95 -13.77
C GLY A 22 -14.56 -9.40 -13.32
N SER A 23 -13.61 -9.69 -12.42
CA SER A 23 -13.40 -11.02 -11.84
C SER A 23 -14.59 -11.47 -10.99
N ALA A 24 -15.13 -10.59 -10.15
CA ALA A 24 -16.35 -10.85 -9.39
C ALA A 24 -17.54 -11.15 -10.31
N THR A 25 -17.73 -10.34 -11.36
CA THR A 25 -18.79 -10.54 -12.35
C THR A 25 -18.62 -11.86 -13.12
N ALA A 26 -17.40 -12.20 -13.52
CA ALA A 26 -17.12 -13.46 -14.21
C ALA A 26 -17.38 -14.70 -13.34
N ALA A 27 -17.07 -14.62 -12.04
CA ALA A 27 -17.23 -15.72 -11.11
C ALA A 27 -18.67 -15.86 -10.57
N PHE A 28 -19.37 -14.75 -10.31
CA PHE A 28 -20.65 -14.74 -9.59
C PHE A 28 -21.79 -14.04 -10.34
N GLY A 29 -21.57 -13.59 -11.58
CA GLY A 29 -22.57 -12.90 -12.40
C GLY A 29 -22.83 -11.44 -12.03
N SER A 30 -22.20 -10.92 -10.97
CA SER A 30 -22.30 -9.54 -10.53
C SER A 30 -21.04 -9.11 -9.76
N PRO A 31 -20.73 -7.80 -9.68
CA PRO A 31 -19.58 -7.29 -8.93
C PRO A 31 -19.87 -7.31 -7.42
N ILE A 32 -19.76 -8.49 -6.82
CA ILE A 32 -19.99 -8.70 -5.38
C ILE A 32 -18.77 -9.28 -4.67
N ALA A 33 -18.60 -8.88 -3.41
CA ALA A 33 -17.64 -9.45 -2.46
C ALA A 33 -18.37 -10.05 -1.25
N ARG A 34 -17.69 -10.88 -0.46
CA ARG A 34 -18.29 -11.57 0.68
C ARG A 34 -17.44 -11.46 1.94
N GLN A 35 -18.09 -11.21 3.06
CA GLN A 35 -17.49 -11.30 4.40
C GLN A 35 -18.54 -11.83 5.37
N ASP A 36 -18.16 -12.82 6.19
CA ASP A 36 -19.02 -13.42 7.22
C ASP A 36 -20.41 -13.86 6.71
N GLY A 37 -20.45 -14.39 5.49
CA GLY A 37 -21.68 -14.84 4.83
C GLY A 37 -22.58 -13.74 4.29
N THR A 38 -22.17 -12.47 4.36
CA THR A 38 -22.88 -11.32 3.79
C THR A 38 -22.29 -10.95 2.43
N GLU A 39 -23.15 -10.65 1.46
CA GLU A 39 -22.75 -10.13 0.14
C GLU A 39 -22.77 -8.60 0.12
N TYR A 40 -21.72 -8.01 -0.46
CA TYR A 40 -21.54 -6.57 -0.61
C TYR A 40 -21.42 -6.23 -2.09
N ASP A 41 -22.21 -5.26 -2.55
CA ASP A 41 -22.06 -4.67 -3.89
C ASP A 41 -20.77 -3.85 -3.92
N ILE A 42 -19.87 -4.21 -4.84
CA ILE A 42 -18.58 -3.53 -5.05
C ILE A 42 -18.53 -2.83 -6.42
N SER A 43 -19.69 -2.66 -7.08
CA SER A 43 -19.81 -1.92 -8.34
C SER A 43 -19.48 -0.44 -8.20
N GLY A 44 -19.25 0.20 -9.35
CA GLY A 44 -19.07 1.64 -9.43
C GLY A 44 -17.66 2.08 -9.06
N GLN A 45 -17.57 3.27 -8.47
CA GLN A 45 -16.31 3.91 -8.11
C GLN A 45 -16.06 3.73 -6.62
N TRP A 46 -14.82 3.46 -6.25
CA TRP A 46 -14.42 3.31 -4.85
C TRP A 46 -13.85 4.63 -4.31
N PRO A 47 -14.04 4.95 -3.02
CA PRO A 47 -13.48 6.15 -2.43
C PRO A 47 -11.96 6.17 -2.55
N VAL A 48 -11.42 7.38 -2.77
CA VAL A 48 -9.98 7.63 -2.79
C VAL A 48 -9.69 8.69 -1.74
N LYS A 49 -8.82 8.38 -0.79
CA LYS A 49 -8.45 9.26 0.34
C LYS A 49 -6.94 9.37 0.44
N THR A 50 -6.42 10.52 0.85
CA THR A 50 -5.01 10.61 1.23
C THR A 50 -4.80 9.93 2.58
N VAL A 51 -3.61 9.37 2.84
CA VAL A 51 -3.29 8.75 4.14
C VAL A 51 -3.46 9.74 5.29
N TYR A 52 -2.89 10.94 5.18
CA TYR A 52 -3.05 12.01 6.17
C TYR A 52 -4.52 12.42 6.35
N GLY A 53 -5.29 12.51 5.26
CA GLY A 53 -6.71 12.85 5.33
C GLY A 53 -7.52 11.78 6.06
N ALA A 54 -7.27 10.51 5.77
CA ALA A 54 -7.94 9.40 6.43
C ALA A 54 -7.62 9.34 7.94
N ILE A 55 -6.36 9.55 8.32
CA ILE A 55 -5.98 9.62 9.74
C ILE A 55 -6.63 10.84 10.40
N SER A 56 -6.62 12.00 9.74
CA SER A 56 -7.24 13.24 10.26
C SER A 56 -8.73 13.06 10.57
N GLU A 57 -9.47 12.38 9.68
CA GLU A 57 -10.89 12.04 9.91
C GLU A 57 -11.09 11.22 11.19
N VAL A 58 -10.22 10.22 11.43
CA VAL A 58 -10.30 9.37 12.62
C VAL A 58 -9.90 10.12 13.90
N LEU A 59 -8.89 11.00 13.80
CA LEU A 59 -8.43 11.80 14.94
C LEU A 59 -9.39 12.93 15.33
N GLY A 60 -10.22 13.38 14.39
CA GLY A 60 -11.03 14.59 14.49
C GLY A 60 -10.20 15.88 14.47
N GLU A 61 -8.94 15.79 14.03
CA GLU A 61 -7.96 16.89 14.00
C GLU A 61 -7.07 16.71 12.77
N GLU A 62 -6.80 17.81 12.08
CA GLU A 62 -5.98 17.80 10.87
C GLU A 62 -4.51 17.53 11.19
N ILE A 63 -3.98 16.53 10.49
CA ILE A 63 -2.55 16.25 10.34
C ILE A 63 -2.20 16.24 8.85
N ASP A 64 -0.96 16.58 8.56
CA ASP A 64 -0.40 16.74 7.22
C ASP A 64 1.12 16.48 7.25
N PRO A 65 1.82 16.53 6.11
CA PRO A 65 3.27 16.34 6.06
C PRO A 65 4.09 17.42 6.81
N ASP A 66 3.47 18.52 7.24
CA ASP A 66 4.08 19.59 8.04
C ASP A 66 3.90 19.36 9.55
N THR A 67 3.11 18.35 9.93
CA THR A 67 2.82 18.03 11.33
C THR A 67 4.08 17.53 12.03
N GLU A 68 4.53 18.25 13.05
CA GLU A 68 5.73 17.88 13.80
C GLU A 68 5.61 16.48 14.43
N LEU A 69 6.70 15.72 14.43
CA LEU A 69 6.76 14.37 15.01
C LEU A 69 6.27 14.34 16.47
N LEU A 70 6.62 15.35 17.27
CA LEU A 70 6.14 15.46 18.66
C LEU A 70 4.61 15.56 18.75
N ARG A 71 3.96 16.20 17.77
CA ARG A 71 2.50 16.25 17.71
C ARG A 71 1.91 14.90 17.31
N LEU A 72 2.53 14.18 16.37
CA LEU A 72 2.14 12.81 16.03
C LEU A 72 2.25 11.88 17.24
N HIS A 73 3.36 11.92 17.99
CA HIS A 73 3.51 11.14 19.23
C HIS A 73 2.39 11.40 20.25
N ARG A 74 1.97 12.66 20.43
CA ARG A 74 0.82 12.98 21.29
C ARG A 74 -0.49 12.38 20.78
N HIS A 75 -0.69 12.32 19.47
CA HIS A 75 -1.85 11.63 18.89
C HIS A 75 -1.76 10.13 19.14
N CYS A 76 -0.59 9.52 18.93
CA CYS A 76 -0.32 8.11 19.21
C CYS A 76 -0.61 7.76 20.68
N ASP A 77 -0.07 8.52 21.63
CA ASP A 77 -0.33 8.33 23.07
C ASP A 77 -1.83 8.42 23.40
N ARG A 78 -2.56 9.34 22.75
CA ARG A 78 -4.00 9.54 22.96
C ARG A 78 -4.83 8.37 22.44
N VAL A 79 -4.46 7.78 21.31
CA VAL A 79 -5.24 6.75 20.61
C VAL A 79 -4.69 5.33 20.79
N GLY A 80 -3.60 5.17 21.54
CA GLY A 80 -3.00 3.88 21.85
C GLY A 80 -2.23 3.25 20.68
N VAL A 81 -1.67 4.07 19.79
CA VAL A 81 -0.79 3.61 18.71
C VAL A 81 0.65 3.59 19.24
N PRO A 82 1.37 2.46 19.16
CA PRO A 82 2.74 2.38 19.63
C PRO A 82 3.68 3.11 18.66
N TYR A 83 4.86 3.50 19.16
CA TYR A 83 6.00 3.98 18.37
C TYR A 83 7.27 3.76 19.17
N THR A 84 8.42 3.74 18.49
CA THR A 84 9.76 3.63 19.09
C THR A 84 10.51 4.95 19.02
N ALA A 85 11.68 5.02 19.66
CA ALA A 85 12.52 6.22 19.62
C ALA A 85 13.25 6.40 18.27
N ASP A 86 13.35 5.32 17.49
CA ASP A 86 14.02 5.31 16.18
C ASP A 86 13.04 5.63 15.04
N ASP A 87 11.72 5.59 15.32
CA ASP A 87 10.67 5.84 14.33
C ASP A 87 10.70 7.31 13.87
N GLY A 88 10.78 7.50 12.56
CA GLY A 88 10.65 8.79 11.91
C GLY A 88 9.19 9.22 11.72
N HIS A 89 9.00 10.35 11.04
CA HIS A 89 7.67 10.85 10.72
C HIS A 89 6.88 9.85 9.87
N GLY A 90 7.50 9.28 8.83
CA GLY A 90 6.83 8.29 7.96
C GLY A 90 6.41 7.03 8.69
N ASP A 91 7.29 6.49 9.54
CA ASP A 91 7.03 5.27 10.31
C ASP A 91 5.82 5.45 11.24
N VAL A 92 5.77 6.58 11.96
CA VAL A 92 4.64 6.90 12.84
C VAL A 92 3.35 7.08 12.05
N VAL A 93 3.38 7.76 10.90
CA VAL A 93 2.20 7.93 10.04
C VAL A 93 1.71 6.57 9.52
N LEU A 94 2.62 5.68 9.14
CA LEU A 94 2.29 4.33 8.66
C LEU A 94 1.64 3.50 9.78
N GLU A 95 2.22 3.46 10.97
CA GLU A 95 1.64 2.72 12.10
C GLU A 95 0.25 3.28 12.51
N MET A 96 0.08 4.61 12.45
CA MET A 96 -1.23 5.25 12.64
C MET A 96 -2.22 4.84 11.55
N TYR A 97 -1.80 4.80 10.29
CA TYR A 97 -2.63 4.37 9.17
C TYR A 97 -3.11 2.93 9.34
N GLU A 98 -2.19 2.00 9.60
CA GLU A 98 -2.50 0.57 9.71
C GLU A 98 -3.56 0.32 10.79
N ARG A 99 -3.35 0.85 12.01
CA ARG A 99 -4.26 0.60 13.15
C ARG A 99 -5.55 1.41 13.14
N LEU A 100 -5.48 2.65 12.67
CA LEU A 100 -6.61 3.57 12.79
C LEU A 100 -7.51 3.55 11.56
N VAL A 101 -6.95 3.22 10.40
CA VAL A 101 -7.61 3.32 9.10
C VAL A 101 -7.72 1.95 8.45
N GLU A 102 -6.62 1.26 8.17
CA GLU A 102 -6.62 -0.01 7.43
C GLU A 102 -7.51 -1.05 8.12
N GLU A 103 -7.21 -1.39 9.37
CA GLU A 103 -7.93 -2.42 10.16
C GLU A 103 -9.45 -2.18 10.25
N LYS A 104 -9.90 -0.93 10.09
CA LYS A 104 -11.31 -0.53 10.25
C LYS A 104 -12.03 -0.36 8.92
N THR A 105 -11.32 -0.39 7.80
CA THR A 105 -11.89 -0.17 6.47
C THR A 105 -12.84 -1.29 6.10
N GLN A 106 -14.09 -0.95 5.76
CA GLN A 106 -15.12 -1.94 5.46
C GLN A 106 -15.20 -2.23 3.97
N LEU A 107 -15.54 -1.23 3.15
CA LEU A 107 -15.68 -1.38 1.71
C LEU A 107 -14.39 -0.99 0.98
N PRO A 108 -14.17 -1.50 -0.24
CA PRO A 108 -13.01 -1.15 -1.06
C PRO A 108 -12.76 0.35 -1.07
N THR A 109 -11.58 0.75 -0.60
CA THR A 109 -11.15 2.14 -0.50
C THR A 109 -9.68 2.22 -0.86
N PHE A 110 -9.33 3.20 -1.69
CA PHE A 110 -7.94 3.51 -1.99
C PHE A 110 -7.41 4.56 -1.00
N TYR A 111 -6.27 4.29 -0.42
CA TYR A 111 -5.51 5.23 0.39
C TYR A 111 -4.23 5.60 -0.35
N LYS A 112 -4.04 6.88 -0.65
CA LYS A 112 -2.95 7.37 -1.52
C LYS A 112 -2.03 8.38 -0.82
N ASP A 113 -0.89 8.61 -1.46
CA ASP A 113 0.08 9.65 -1.11
C ASP A 113 0.75 9.39 0.25
N PHE A 114 1.35 8.20 0.38
CA PHE A 114 2.11 7.79 1.56
C PHE A 114 3.40 8.61 1.73
N PRO A 115 3.98 8.68 2.94
CA PRO A 115 5.29 9.30 3.15
C PRO A 115 6.38 8.66 2.26
N THR A 116 7.27 9.48 1.72
CA THR A 116 8.34 9.03 0.80
C THR A 116 9.37 8.13 1.46
N ASP A 117 9.70 8.38 2.73
CA ASP A 117 10.68 7.65 3.51
C ASP A 117 10.30 6.18 3.73
N VAL A 118 9.00 5.87 3.83
CA VAL A 118 8.48 4.48 3.90
C VAL A 118 8.12 3.88 2.53
N SER A 119 8.51 4.54 1.42
CA SER A 119 8.17 4.14 0.05
C SER A 119 9.41 4.07 -0.85
N PRO A 120 10.36 3.14 -0.59
CA PRO A 120 11.71 3.18 -1.16
C PRO A 120 11.75 3.04 -2.69
N LEU A 121 10.86 2.25 -3.28
CA LEU A 121 10.82 2.01 -4.74
C LEU A 121 9.88 2.95 -5.49
N THR A 122 9.17 3.82 -4.79
CA THR A 122 8.13 4.65 -5.39
C THR A 122 8.65 6.03 -5.74
N ARG A 123 8.24 6.54 -6.91
CA ARG A 123 8.48 7.91 -7.30
C ARG A 123 7.93 8.89 -6.26
N GLN A 124 8.67 9.95 -5.97
CA GLN A 124 8.16 11.09 -5.20
C GLN A 124 6.93 11.72 -5.89
N HIS A 125 5.98 12.16 -5.09
CA HIS A 125 4.79 12.84 -5.54
C HIS A 125 5.14 14.14 -6.26
N ARG A 126 4.54 14.34 -7.44
CA ARG A 126 4.88 15.43 -8.35
C ARG A 126 4.67 16.84 -7.79
N LEU A 127 3.86 16.98 -6.74
CA LEU A 127 3.56 18.27 -6.08
C LEU A 127 4.24 18.44 -4.71
N ASP A 128 4.41 17.36 -3.95
CA ASP A 128 5.03 17.40 -2.62
C ASP A 128 6.01 16.22 -2.49
N PRO A 129 7.33 16.45 -2.57
CA PRO A 129 8.32 15.37 -2.58
C PRO A 129 8.43 14.61 -1.25
N ARG A 130 7.77 15.08 -0.18
CA ARG A 130 7.64 14.34 1.10
C ARG A 130 6.66 13.17 0.99
N LEU A 131 5.84 13.14 -0.06
CA LEU A 131 4.90 12.08 -0.36
C LEU A 131 5.39 11.26 -1.56
N ALA A 132 4.96 10.01 -1.65
CA ALA A 132 5.19 9.10 -2.76
C ALA A 132 3.89 8.88 -3.53
N GLU A 133 3.97 8.74 -4.86
CA GLU A 133 2.82 8.36 -5.69
C GLU A 133 2.52 6.87 -5.55
N ARG A 134 2.05 6.49 -4.37
CA ARG A 134 1.64 5.14 -3.99
C ARG A 134 0.19 5.17 -3.52
N TRP A 135 -0.53 4.08 -3.75
CA TRP A 135 -1.74 3.80 -3.02
C TRP A 135 -1.80 2.34 -2.55
N ASP A 136 -2.55 2.13 -1.48
CA ASP A 136 -2.96 0.81 -0.99
C ASP A 136 -4.49 0.69 -1.13
N LEU A 137 -4.95 -0.44 -1.67
CA LEU A 137 -6.37 -0.79 -1.79
C LEU A 137 -6.76 -1.67 -0.62
N VAL A 138 -7.67 -1.20 0.22
CA VAL A 138 -8.08 -1.89 1.43
C VAL A 138 -9.57 -2.22 1.37
N ALA A 139 -9.94 -3.43 1.79
CA ALA A 139 -11.32 -3.80 2.06
C ALA A 139 -11.38 -4.79 3.23
N PHE A 140 -12.45 -4.76 4.00
CA PHE A 140 -12.68 -5.68 5.14
C PHE A 140 -11.50 -5.77 6.12
N GLY A 141 -10.81 -4.65 6.36
CA GLY A 141 -9.69 -4.56 7.29
C GLY A 141 -8.38 -5.13 6.75
N THR A 142 -8.23 -5.29 5.43
CA THR A 142 -7.04 -5.91 4.83
C THR A 142 -6.69 -5.28 3.50
N GLU A 143 -5.39 -5.03 3.30
CA GLU A 143 -4.81 -4.65 2.01
C GLU A 143 -4.98 -5.76 0.95
N LEU A 144 -5.68 -5.46 -0.14
CA LEU A 144 -5.86 -6.33 -1.31
C LEU A 144 -4.75 -6.17 -2.35
N GLY A 145 -4.11 -5.01 -2.39
CA GLY A 145 -3.01 -4.71 -3.28
C GLY A 145 -2.52 -3.28 -3.15
N THR A 146 -1.40 -3.00 -3.80
CA THR A 146 -0.71 -1.72 -3.78
C THR A 146 -0.28 -1.36 -5.19
N ALA A 147 -0.16 -0.08 -5.50
CA ALA A 147 0.42 0.37 -6.76
C ALA A 147 1.19 1.66 -6.60
N TYR A 148 2.04 1.93 -7.57
CA TYR A 148 2.96 3.05 -7.55
C TYR A 148 3.22 3.59 -8.95
N SER A 149 3.52 4.89 -9.02
CA SER A 149 4.33 5.42 -10.12
C SER A 149 5.77 4.98 -9.86
N GLU A 150 6.32 4.19 -10.76
CA GLU A 150 7.66 3.62 -10.61
C GLU A 150 8.73 4.70 -10.49
N LEU A 151 9.71 4.48 -9.62
CA LEU A 151 10.93 5.28 -9.58
C LEU A 151 11.84 4.89 -10.76
N THR A 152 11.79 5.68 -11.83
CA THR A 152 12.58 5.45 -13.05
C THR A 152 13.93 6.17 -13.05
N ASP A 153 14.24 7.00 -12.04
CA ASP A 153 15.51 7.73 -11.95
C ASP A 153 16.58 6.82 -11.33
N PRO A 154 17.58 6.36 -12.11
CA PRO A 154 18.60 5.43 -11.61
C PRO A 154 19.49 6.05 -10.52
N VAL A 155 19.69 7.37 -10.52
CA VAL A 155 20.51 8.06 -9.52
C VAL A 155 19.80 8.05 -8.18
N GLU A 156 18.51 8.39 -8.18
CA GLU A 156 17.69 8.37 -6.96
C GLU A 156 17.45 6.93 -6.49
N GLN A 157 17.20 5.98 -7.40
CA GLN A 157 17.05 4.57 -7.05
C GLN A 157 18.31 4.02 -6.37
N ARG A 158 19.51 4.31 -6.91
CA ARG A 158 20.78 3.92 -6.30
C ARG A 158 20.95 4.52 -4.92
N ARG A 159 20.61 5.80 -4.73
CA ARG A 159 20.67 6.48 -3.43
C ARG A 159 19.82 5.77 -2.39
N ARG A 160 18.59 5.37 -2.75
CA ARG A 160 17.65 4.69 -1.86
C ARG A 160 18.05 3.26 -1.54
N LEU A 161 18.44 2.46 -2.53
CA LEU A 161 18.91 1.09 -2.31
C LEU A 161 20.20 1.05 -1.48
N THR A 162 21.10 2.03 -1.66
CA THR A 162 22.28 2.16 -0.80
C THR A 162 21.89 2.45 0.65
N ALA A 163 20.93 3.34 0.88
CA ALA A 163 20.44 3.63 2.23
C ALA A 163 19.77 2.40 2.88
N GLN A 164 18.93 1.68 2.12
CA GLN A 164 18.29 0.44 2.56
C GLN A 164 19.32 -0.66 2.87
N SER A 165 20.33 -0.84 2.02
CA SER A 165 21.39 -1.83 2.25
C SER A 165 22.21 -1.52 3.52
N LEU A 166 22.38 -0.25 3.88
CA LEU A 166 22.99 0.14 5.16
C LEU A 166 22.10 -0.21 6.37
N LEU A 167 20.77 -0.08 6.25
CA LEU A 167 19.82 -0.54 7.27
C LEU A 167 19.84 -2.07 7.42
N ALA A 168 19.89 -2.80 6.30
CA ALA A 168 20.02 -4.26 6.29
C ALA A 168 21.32 -4.71 7.00
N ALA A 169 22.44 -4.04 6.73
CA ALA A 169 23.71 -4.28 7.44
C ALA A 169 23.63 -3.93 8.94
N GLY A 170 22.73 -3.03 9.32
CA GLY A 170 22.39 -2.68 10.70
C GLY A 170 21.49 -3.71 11.41
N GLY A 171 20.99 -4.72 10.69
CA GLY A 171 20.20 -5.82 11.23
C GLY A 171 18.71 -5.76 10.95
N ASP A 172 18.25 -4.88 10.05
CA ASP A 172 16.87 -4.86 9.57
C ASP A 172 16.64 -5.99 8.54
N PRO A 173 15.84 -7.04 8.86
CA PRO A 173 15.62 -8.16 7.96
C PRO A 173 14.70 -7.86 6.78
N GLU A 174 13.94 -6.75 6.83
CA GLU A 174 12.99 -6.36 5.78
C GLU A 174 13.59 -5.32 4.80
N ALA A 175 14.77 -4.78 5.12
CA ALA A 175 15.45 -3.80 4.29
C ALA A 175 15.98 -4.41 2.98
N MET A 176 15.94 -3.61 1.92
CA MET A 176 16.31 -4.05 0.57
C MET A 176 17.83 -4.11 0.37
N GLU A 177 18.30 -5.13 -0.37
CA GLU A 177 19.69 -5.23 -0.82
C GLU A 177 19.95 -4.36 -2.04
N LEU A 178 21.23 -4.01 -2.26
CA LEU A 178 21.65 -3.29 -3.46
C LEU A 178 21.72 -4.24 -4.66
N ASP A 179 20.90 -4.00 -5.67
CA ASP A 179 20.88 -4.76 -6.92
C ASP A 179 21.52 -3.94 -8.06
N GLU A 180 22.79 -4.25 -8.36
CA GLU A 180 23.55 -3.56 -9.41
C GLU A 180 23.01 -3.87 -10.82
N GLU A 181 22.50 -5.08 -11.07
CA GLU A 181 21.96 -5.45 -12.38
C GLU A 181 20.66 -4.69 -12.67
N PHE A 182 19.81 -4.50 -11.66
CA PHE A 182 18.62 -3.67 -11.75
C PHE A 182 18.94 -2.20 -12.00
N LEU A 183 19.94 -1.65 -11.29
CA LEU A 183 20.38 -0.27 -11.48
C LEU A 183 20.96 -0.05 -12.89
N ASP A 184 21.81 -0.96 -13.36
CA ASP A 184 22.35 -0.94 -14.73
C ASP A 184 21.20 -0.97 -15.76
N ALA A 185 20.17 -1.78 -15.55
CA ALA A 185 19.00 -1.82 -16.42
C ALA A 185 18.22 -0.49 -16.43
N LEU A 186 18.05 0.17 -15.29
CA LEU A 186 17.40 1.49 -15.20
C LEU A 186 18.22 2.59 -15.91
N GLU A 187 19.55 2.49 -15.93
CA GLU A 187 20.43 3.42 -16.65
C GLU A 187 20.24 3.38 -18.18
N TYR A 188 19.72 2.26 -18.72
CA TYR A 188 19.27 2.18 -20.12
C TYR A 188 17.92 2.86 -20.39
N ALA A 189 17.37 3.55 -19.39
CA ALA A 189 16.12 4.30 -19.38
C ALA A 189 14.86 3.43 -19.40
N MET A 190 14.24 3.30 -18.22
CA MET A 190 12.85 2.86 -18.09
C MET A 190 11.89 4.03 -18.36
N PRO A 191 10.88 3.89 -19.24
CA PRO A 191 9.87 4.94 -19.42
C PRO A 191 9.06 5.13 -18.13
N PRO A 192 8.39 6.29 -17.94
CA PRO A 192 7.40 6.45 -16.87
C PRO A 192 6.44 5.27 -16.86
N THR A 193 6.30 4.60 -15.73
CA THR A 193 5.59 3.32 -15.64
C THR A 193 4.75 3.31 -14.37
N GLY A 194 3.55 2.74 -14.44
CA GLY A 194 2.76 2.38 -13.27
C GLY A 194 2.94 0.89 -13.00
N GLY A 195 3.23 0.52 -11.74
CA GLY A 195 3.29 -0.86 -11.29
C GLY A 195 2.20 -1.17 -10.28
N LEU A 196 1.75 -2.42 -10.28
CA LEU A 196 0.62 -2.91 -9.51
C LEU A 196 0.94 -4.29 -8.92
N GLY A 197 0.85 -4.39 -7.59
CA GLY A 197 0.84 -5.63 -6.83
C GLY A 197 -0.56 -5.97 -6.35
N ILE A 198 -0.98 -7.24 -6.48
CA ILE A 198 -2.26 -7.73 -5.96
C ILE A 198 -2.01 -9.06 -5.27
N GLY A 199 -2.50 -9.20 -4.04
CA GLY A 199 -2.54 -10.48 -3.34
C GLY A 199 -3.65 -11.36 -3.92
N VAL A 200 -3.32 -12.26 -4.86
CA VAL A 200 -4.33 -13.13 -5.51
C VAL A 200 -5.10 -13.96 -4.48
N ASP A 201 -4.42 -14.50 -3.46
CA ASP A 201 -5.09 -15.26 -2.40
C ASP A 201 -6.07 -14.39 -1.59
N ARG A 202 -5.66 -13.15 -1.25
CA ARG A 202 -6.51 -12.18 -0.56
C ARG A 202 -7.70 -11.75 -1.43
N LEU A 203 -7.51 -11.61 -2.74
CA LEU A 203 -8.59 -11.35 -3.69
C LEU A 203 -9.59 -12.50 -3.72
N VAL A 204 -9.12 -13.75 -3.77
CA VAL A 204 -10.02 -14.93 -3.71
C VAL A 204 -10.78 -14.94 -2.39
N MET A 205 -10.12 -14.69 -1.26
CA MET A 205 -10.77 -14.59 0.05
C MET A 205 -11.83 -13.48 0.06
N PHE A 206 -11.51 -12.28 -0.43
CA PHE A 206 -12.41 -11.14 -0.53
C PHE A 206 -13.67 -11.44 -1.35
N LEU A 207 -13.52 -12.12 -2.48
CA LEU A 207 -14.64 -12.45 -3.36
C LEU A 207 -15.51 -13.62 -2.85
N THR A 208 -14.90 -14.57 -2.14
CA THR A 208 -15.57 -15.79 -1.68
C THR A 208 -16.05 -15.72 -0.23
N GLY A 209 -15.46 -14.86 0.59
CA GLY A 209 -15.65 -14.81 2.04
C GLY A 209 -14.99 -15.97 2.78
N LEU A 210 -14.13 -16.75 2.11
CA LEU A 210 -13.43 -17.89 2.68
C LEU A 210 -12.10 -17.49 3.31
N THR A 211 -11.60 -18.32 4.23
CA THR A 211 -10.27 -18.14 4.83
C THR A 211 -9.16 -18.63 3.88
N ILE A 212 -7.92 -18.17 4.10
CA ILE A 212 -6.75 -18.59 3.32
C ILE A 212 -6.55 -20.12 3.27
N ARG A 213 -6.97 -20.84 4.33
CA ARG A 213 -6.88 -22.30 4.39
C ARG A 213 -7.94 -23.01 3.57
N GLU A 214 -9.06 -22.34 3.31
CA GLU A 214 -10.16 -22.85 2.49
C GLU A 214 -9.95 -22.51 1.01
N THR A 215 -9.15 -21.49 0.71
CA THR A 215 -8.81 -21.10 -0.68
C THR A 215 -7.58 -21.81 -1.22
N LEU A 216 -6.68 -22.30 -0.36
CA LEU A 216 -5.48 -23.06 -0.75
C LEU A 216 -5.69 -24.58 -0.64
N PRO A 217 -5.49 -25.36 -1.72
CA PRO A 217 -5.64 -26.82 -1.67
C PRO A 217 -4.72 -27.53 -0.67
N PHE A 218 -3.52 -26.97 -0.42
CA PHE A 218 -2.51 -27.54 0.48
C PHE A 218 -1.85 -26.44 1.34
N PRO A 219 -2.51 -25.96 2.41
CA PRO A 219 -1.96 -24.91 3.25
C PRO A 219 -0.78 -25.42 4.09
N LEU A 220 0.17 -24.53 4.42
CA LEU A 220 1.28 -24.88 5.31
C LEU A 220 0.73 -25.25 6.71
N VAL A 221 1.03 -26.47 7.16
CA VAL A 221 0.65 -26.95 8.49
C VAL A 221 1.89 -26.95 9.38
N ARG A 222 1.79 -26.33 10.56
CA ARG A 222 2.86 -26.40 11.57
C ARG A 222 3.06 -27.86 11.97
N ARG A 223 4.30 -28.38 11.87
CA ARG A 223 4.63 -29.73 12.34
C ARG A 223 4.25 -29.82 13.83
N ARG A 224 3.48 -30.86 14.18
CA ARG A 224 3.12 -31.18 15.56
C ARG A 224 4.33 -31.65 16.36
#